data_AF-A0A3C0R6Y2-F1
#
_entry.id   AF-A0A3C0R6Y2-F1
#
_cell.length_a   1.000
_cell.length_b   1.000
_cell.length_c   1.000
_cell.angle_alpha   90.00
_cell.angle_beta   90.00
_cell.angle_gamma   90.00
#
_symmetry.space_group_name_H-M   'P 1'
#
loop_
_entity.id
_entity.type
_entity.pdbx_description
1 polymer ?
#
loop_
_entity_poly.entity_id
_entity_poly.type
_entity_poly.pdbx_seq_one_letter_code
_entity_poly.pdbx_strand_id
1 'polypeptide(L)'
;YKAELGQPRRTGNFVTIPFRKAGGEVNGINLYRQCKGEKTPQRIGFFFRTPAIDTTARPSEECSYTARAVINDKEIGQPSDAVSVCLLYRRASVAPPSGAAILN
;
A
#
# COMPACT_ATOMS: atom_id res chain seq x y z
N TYR A 1 19.71 7.57 1.52
CA TYR A 1 18.70 7.09 2.47
C TYR A 1 17.40 6.86 1.71
N LYS A 2 16.91 5.62 1.68
CA LYS A 2 15.68 5.25 0.96
C LYS A 2 14.83 4.34 1.85
N ALA A 3 13.52 4.51 1.79
CA ALA A 3 12.56 3.54 2.31
C ALA A 3 12.04 2.71 1.14
N GLU A 4 11.96 1.39 1.31
CA GLU A 4 11.44 0.50 0.28
C GLU A 4 10.27 -0.27 0.87
N LEU A 5 9.09 -0.16 0.24
CA LEU A 5 7.92 -0.92 0.62
C LEU A 5 7.89 -2.26 -0.12
N GLY A 6 7.54 -3.31 0.59
CA GLY A 6 7.24 -4.62 0.02
C GLY A 6 5.76 -4.76 -0.34
N GLN A 7 5.39 -5.93 -0.85
CA GLN A 7 4.00 -6.21 -1.23
C GLN A 7 3.06 -6.08 -0.02
N PRO A 8 2.09 -5.16 -0.04
CA PRO A 8 1.14 -5.01 1.04
C PRO A 8 0.16 -6.20 1.06
N ARG A 9 -0.22 -6.63 2.26
CA ARG A 9 -1.18 -7.71 2.49
C ARG A 9 -2.33 -7.21 3.33
N ARG A 10 -3.55 -7.51 2.90
CA ARG A 10 -4.75 -7.25 3.69
C ARG A 10 -5.11 -8.50 4.50
N THR A 11 -5.33 -8.31 5.79
CA THR A 11 -5.74 -9.36 6.72
C THR A 11 -6.93 -8.83 7.52
N GLY A 12 -8.14 -9.26 7.14
CA GLY A 12 -9.37 -8.70 7.70
C GLY A 12 -9.46 -7.19 7.48
N ASN A 13 -9.49 -6.44 8.59
CA ASN A 13 -9.69 -4.98 8.60
C ASN A 13 -8.40 -4.17 8.61
N PHE A 14 -7.23 -4.82 8.57
CA PHE A 14 -5.94 -4.12 8.57
C PHE A 14 -5.09 -4.50 7.35
N VAL A 15 -4.19 -3.59 7.00
CA VAL A 15 -3.20 -3.77 5.94
C VAL A 15 -1.83 -3.81 6.58
N THR A 16 -1.08 -4.88 6.33
CA THR A 16 0.32 -5.01 6.74
C THR A 16 1.23 -4.78 5.55
N ILE A 17 2.26 -3.95 5.71
CA ILE A 17 3.18 -3.58 4.64
C ILE A 17 4.61 -3.84 5.11
N PRO A 18 5.27 -4.90 4.60
CA PRO A 18 6.69 -5.10 4.84
C PRO A 18 7.48 -3.90 4.31
N PHE A 19 8.62 -3.58 4.94
CA PHE A 19 9.48 -2.52 4.46
C PHE A 19 10.94 -2.77 4.83
N ARG A 20 11.84 -2.15 4.06
CA ARG A 20 13.29 -2.14 4.32
C ARG A 20 13.78 -0.71 4.46
N LYS A 21 14.74 -0.54 5.38
CA LYS A 21 15.45 0.71 5.63
C LYS A 21 16.77 0.67 4.87
N ALA A 22 16.90 1.46 3.80
CA ALA A 22 18.14 1.54 3.04
C ALA A 22 19.00 2.71 3.55
N GLY A 23 20.11 2.36 4.21
CA GLY A 23 21.03 3.26 4.90
C GLY A 23 21.04 3.00 6.41
N GLY A 24 22.21 2.70 6.98
CA GLY A 24 22.36 2.25 8.37
C GLY A 24 21.89 3.23 9.45
N GLU A 25 21.74 4.51 9.11
CA GLU A 25 21.32 5.58 10.03
C GLU A 25 19.81 5.82 10.02
N VAL A 26 19.03 5.09 9.21
CA VAL A 26 17.56 5.26 9.16
C VAL A 26 16.92 4.65 10.41
N ASN A 27 16.32 5.51 11.24
CA ASN A 27 15.57 5.11 12.43
C ASN A 27 14.36 4.27 12.00
N GLY A 28 13.53 4.80 11.08
CA GLY A 28 12.33 4.12 10.62
C GLY A 28 11.73 4.79 9.39
N ILE A 29 10.43 4.56 9.20
CA ILE A 29 9.66 5.16 8.11
C ILE A 29 8.41 5.87 8.64
N ASN A 30 8.01 6.95 7.99
CA ASN A 30 6.64 7.43 8.06
C ASN A 30 5.85 6.82 6.91
N LEU A 31 4.77 6.10 7.24
CA LEU A 31 3.86 5.53 6.26
C LEU A 31 2.75 6.52 5.95
N TYR A 32 2.47 6.68 4.67
CA TYR A 32 1.38 7.48 4.15
C TYR A 32 0.44 6.61 3.31
N ARG A 33 -0.85 6.89 3.41
CA ARG A 33 -1.90 6.27 2.60
C ARG A 33 -2.62 7.34 1.79
N GLN A 34 -2.92 7.03 0.55
CA GLN A 34 -3.84 7.81 -0.26
C GLN A 34 -4.85 6.89 -0.93
N CYS A 35 -6.11 6.99 -0.51
CA CYS A 35 -7.22 6.26 -1.12
C CYS A 35 -7.80 7.05 -2.30
N LYS A 36 -8.47 6.34 -3.21
CA LYS A 36 -9.11 6.95 -4.38
C LYS A 36 -10.09 8.05 -3.96
N GLY A 37 -9.87 9.28 -4.44
CA GLY A 37 -10.67 10.46 -4.10
C GLY A 37 -10.08 11.35 -3.01
N GLU A 38 -9.05 10.87 -2.28
CA GLU A 38 -8.31 11.71 -1.34
C GLU A 38 -7.37 12.65 -2.11
N LYS A 39 -7.48 13.96 -1.83
CA LYS A 39 -6.62 14.99 -2.45
C LYS A 39 -5.17 14.92 -1.98
N THR A 40 -4.95 14.48 -0.74
CA THR A 40 -3.63 14.45 -0.10
C THR A 40 -3.41 13.12 0.64
N PRO A 41 -2.18 12.58 0.61
CA PRO A 41 -1.84 11.41 1.42
C PRO A 41 -1.97 11.70 2.91
N GLN A 42 -2.62 10.80 3.63
CA GLN A 42 -2.76 10.80 5.08
C GLN A 42 -1.60 10.06 5.73
N ARG A 43 -0.99 10.66 6.76
CA ARG A 43 0.05 10.00 7.55
C ARG A 43 -0.61 8.95 8.45
N ILE A 44 -0.24 7.70 8.28
CA ILE A 44 -0.70 6.59 9.12
C ILE A 44 0.08 6.56 10.43
N GLY A 45 1.41 6.70 10.34
CA GLY A 45 2.25 6.69 11.53
C GLY A 45 3.72 6.48 11.24
N PHE A 46 4.52 6.48 12.30
CA PHE A 46 5.93 6.13 12.28
C PHE A 46 6.13 4.66 12.64
N PHE A 47 6.96 3.96 11.86
CA PHE A 47 7.26 2.55 12.06
C PHE A 47 8.77 2.33 12.08
N PHE A 48 9.27 1.85 13.23
CA PHE A 48 10.68 1.45 13.40
C PHE A 48 10.94 0.01 12.95
N ARG A 49 9.93 -0.87 13.06
CA ARG A 49 10.03 -2.30 12.71
C ARG A 49 9.02 -2.69 11.64
N THR A 50 9.39 -3.68 10.86
CA THR A 50 8.54 -4.28 9.84
C THR A 50 7.67 -5.41 10.44
N PRO A 51 6.42 -5.62 9.99
CA PRO A 51 5.67 -4.80 9.01
C PRO A 51 5.08 -3.52 9.61
N ALA A 52 4.86 -2.52 8.76
CA ALA A 52 3.99 -1.40 9.11
C ALA A 52 2.52 -1.86 9.05
N ILE A 53 1.66 -1.33 9.92
CA ILE A 53 0.26 -1.75 10.03
C ILE A 53 -0.64 -0.53 9.89
N ASP A 54 -1.54 -0.57 8.91
CA ASP A 54 -2.65 0.38 8.78
C ASP A 54 -3.97 -0.29 9.17
N THR A 55 -4.53 0.14 10.29
CA THR A 55 -5.84 -0.31 10.81
C THR A 55 -7.01 0.54 10.34
N THR A 56 -6.73 1.63 9.61
CA THR A 56 -7.72 2.61 9.18
C THR A 56 -8.17 2.39 7.72
N ALA A 57 -7.44 1.56 6.98
CA ALA A 57 -7.75 1.24 5.59
C ALA A 57 -9.02 0.38 5.47
N ARG A 58 -10.03 0.90 4.78
CA ARG A 58 -11.31 0.20 4.59
C ARG A 58 -11.22 -0.90 3.51
N PRO A 59 -11.89 -2.06 3.69
CA PRO A 59 -11.89 -3.15 2.71
C PRO A 59 -12.39 -2.77 1.31
N SER A 60 -13.29 -1.79 1.23
CA SER A 60 -13.97 -1.30 0.02
C SER A 60 -13.23 -0.18 -0.72
N GLU A 61 -12.03 0.19 -0.28
CA GLU A 61 -11.24 1.25 -0.89
C GLU A 61 -9.95 0.69 -1.49
N GLU A 62 -9.65 1.15 -2.71
CA GLU A 62 -8.33 1.02 -3.31
C GLU A 62 -7.47 2.17 -2.79
N CYS A 63 -6.37 1.81 -2.14
CA CYS A 63 -5.45 2.77 -1.54
C CYS A 63 -4.01 2.48 -1.93
N SER A 64 -3.28 3.54 -2.20
CA SER A 64 -1.85 3.55 -2.47
C SER A 64 -1.09 3.96 -1.22
N TYR A 65 0.06 3.34 -1.00
CA TYR A 65 0.92 3.60 0.15
C TYR A 65 2.30 4.06 -0.31
N THR A 66 2.82 5.07 0.37
CA THR A 66 4.21 5.53 0.20
C THR A 66 4.87 5.65 1.56
N ALA A 67 6.19 5.55 1.58
CA ALA A 67 6.99 5.68 2.79
C ALA A 67 8.08 6.74 2.64
N ARG A 68 8.37 7.44 3.73
CA ARG A 68 9.53 8.36 3.82
C ARG A 68 10.46 7.89 4.91
N ALA A 69 11.77 7.88 4.63
CA ALA A 69 12.77 7.53 5.61
C ALA A 69 12.88 8.62 6.68
N VAL A 70 13.11 8.22 7.94
CA VAL A 70 13.25 9.13 9.07
C VAL A 70 14.62 8.94 9.73
N ILE A 71 15.35 10.04 9.94
CA ILE A 71 16.61 10.10 10.70
C ILE A 71 16.48 11.23 11.71
N ASN A 72 16.81 10.98 12.98
CA ASN A 72 16.73 11.98 14.05
C ASN A 72 15.39 12.74 14.04
N ASP A 73 14.29 11.99 13.95
CA ASP A 73 12.91 12.48 13.91
C ASP A 73 12.54 13.36 12.71
N LYS A 74 13.43 13.48 11.72
CA LYS A 74 13.21 14.24 10.49
C LYS A 74 13.02 13.32 9.30
N GLU A 75 12.00 13.60 8.49
CA GLU A 75 11.84 12.96 7.19
C GLU A 75 12.95 13.39 6.22
N ILE A 76 13.52 12.43 5.52
CA ILE A 76 14.59 12.68 4.56
C ILE A 76 14.38 11.89 3.28
N GLY A 77 14.96 12.42 2.21
CA GLY A 77 14.95 11.79 0.89
C GLY A 77 13.59 11.89 0.19
N GLN A 78 13.50 11.16 -0.92
CA GLN A 78 12.27 11.05 -1.70
C GLN A 78 11.35 9.99 -1.10
N PRO A 79 10.02 10.12 -1.31
CA PRO A 79 9.09 9.04 -1.04
C PRO A 79 9.51 7.74 -1.74
N SER A 80 9.19 6.60 -1.12
CA SER A 80 9.33 5.30 -1.75
C SER A 80 8.47 5.20 -3.01
N ASP A 81 8.77 4.20 -3.83
CA ASP A 81 7.85 3.73 -4.84
C ASP A 81 6.49 3.40 -4.18
N ALA A 82 5.41 3.79 -4.83
CA ALA A 82 4.07 3.59 -4.30
C ALA A 82 3.66 2.12 -4.46
N VAL A 83 3.09 1.54 -3.40
CA VAL A 83 2.50 0.19 -3.45
C VAL A 83 1.00 0.29 -3.21
N SER A 84 0.22 -0.40 -4.03
CA SER A 84 -1.25 -0.34 -3.93
C SER A 84 -1.81 -1.62 -3.36
N VAL A 85 -2.83 -1.48 -2.51
CA VAL A 85 -3.71 -2.59 -2.14
C VAL A 85 -4.98 -2.47 -2.96
N CYS A 86 -5.17 -3.42 -3.87
CA CYS A 86 -6.43 -3.56 -4.56
C CYS A 86 -7.49 -4.14 -3.62
N LEU A 87 -8.72 -3.72 -3.87
CA LEU A 87 -9.93 -4.31 -3.33
C LEU A 87 -9.92 -5.83 -3.41
N LEU A 88 -10.30 -6.51 -2.32
CA LEU A 88 -10.81 -7.88 -2.39
C LEU A 88 -12.25 -7.85 -2.94
N TYR A 89 -12.45 -7.31 -4.16
CA TYR A 89 -13.56 -7.83 -4.94
C TYR A 89 -13.10 -9.19 -5.44
N ARG A 90 -13.71 -10.28 -4.94
CA ARG A 90 -13.83 -11.48 -5.76
C ARG A 90 -14.53 -11.03 -7.04
N ARG A 91 -13.76 -10.64 -8.06
CA ARG A 91 -14.24 -10.76 -9.43
C ARG A 91 -14.30 -12.25 -9.70
N ALA A 92 -15.48 -12.82 -9.51
CA ALA A 92 -15.83 -14.05 -10.20
C ALA A 92 -15.49 -13.82 -11.67
N SER A 93 -14.57 -14.61 -12.21
CA SER A 93 -14.33 -14.70 -13.64
C SER A 93 -15.61 -15.27 -14.27
N VAL A 94 -16.53 -14.40 -14.67
CA VAL A 94 -17.58 -14.80 -15.61
C VAL A 94 -16.94 -14.72 -16.99
N ALA A 95 -16.47 -15.88 -17.48
CA ALA A 95 -16.17 -16.03 -18.89
C ALA A 95 -17.46 -15.73 -19.69
N PRO A 96 -17.40 -15.02 -20.82
CA PRO A 96 -18.56 -14.91 -21.69
C PRO A 96 -18.96 -16.31 -22.17
N PRO A 97 -20.26 -16.64 -22.29
CA PRO A 97 -20.66 -17.89 -22.91
C PRO A 97 -20.20 -17.89 -24.37
N SER A 98 -19.30 -18.80 -24.70
CA SER A 98 -18.91 -19.15 -26.07
C SER A 98 -20.12 -19.74 -26.78
N GLY A 99 -20.89 -18.90 -27.47
CA GLY A 99 -22.14 -19.33 -28.08
C GLY A 99 -22.68 -18.34 -29.10
N ALA A 100 -22.00 -18.23 -30.23
CA ALA A 100 -22.60 -17.77 -31.48
C ALA A 100 -22.01 -18.59 -32.64
N ALA A 101 -22.52 -19.81 -32.79
CA ALA A 101 -22.41 -20.52 -34.05
C ALA A 101 -23.35 -19.84 -35.06
N ILE A 102 -22.79 -19.53 -36.23
CA ILE A 102 -23.46 -18.94 -37.38
C ILE A 102 -24.45 -19.96 -37.99
N LEU A 103 -25.67 -19.52 -38.25
CA LEU A 103 -26.73 -20.09 -39.11
C LEU A 103 -27.55 -18.86 -39.54
N ASN A 104 -27.76 -18.48 -40.80
CA ASN A 104 -27.59 -19.07 -42.12
C ASN A 104 -27.03 -18.01 -43.09
#